data_AF-A0A3M1GA43-F1
#
_entry.id   AF-A0A3M1GA43-F1
#
_cell.length_a   1.000
_cell.length_b   1.000
_cell.length_c   1.000
_cell.angle_alpha   90.00
_cell.angle_beta   90.00
_cell.angle_gamma   90.00
#
_symmetry.space_group_name_H-M   'P 1'
#
loop_
_entity.id
_entity.type
_entity.pdbx_description
1 polymer ?
#
loop_
_entity_poly.entity_id
_entity_poly.type
_entity_poly.pdbx_seq_one_letter_code
_entity_poly.pdbx_strand_id
1 'polypeptide(L)' 'PAAWEFYDLERDPGELVNRYDDPAYADIIRDLKARLKARREALNETDEDNPRIQAIIDENWNE' A
#
# COMPACT_ATOMS: atom_id res chain seq x y z
N PRO A 1 6.45 -13.57 0.71
CA PRO A 1 5.63 -12.65 1.55
C PRO A 1 5.21 -11.45 0.70
N ALA A 2 3.91 -11.17 0.64
CA ALA A 2 3.46 -9.86 0.17
C ALA A 2 3.76 -8.89 1.32
N ALA A 3 4.80 -8.07 1.16
CA ALA A 3 5.14 -7.06 2.15
C ALA A 3 4.92 -5.70 1.52
N TRP A 4 4.26 -4.81 2.25
CA TRP A 4 4.21 -3.42 1.85
C TRP A 4 5.59 -2.79 1.96
N GLU A 5 5.85 -1.84 1.06
CA GLU A 5 7.04 -1.02 1.11
C GLU A 5 6.64 0.45 1.17
N PHE A 6 7.36 1.21 1.98
CA PHE A 6 7.19 2.64 2.09
C PHE A 6 8.56 3.31 2.19
N TYR A 7 8.78 4.32 1.36
CA TYR A 7 10.04 5.05 1.28
C TYR A 7 9.81 6.54 1.49
N ASP A 8 10.61 7.13 2.38
CA ASP A 8 10.67 8.57 2.56
C ASP A 8 11.66 9.15 1.55
N LEU A 9 11.16 9.62 0.41
CA LEU A 9 12.00 10.12 -0.68
C LEU A 9 12.74 11.44 -0.34
N GLU A 10 12.32 12.17 0.69
CA GLU A 10 13.03 13.36 1.13
C GLU A 10 14.31 12.98 1.88
N ARG A 11 14.26 11.89 2.66
CA ARG A 11 15.40 11.39 3.47
C ARG A 11 16.20 10.29 2.79
N ASP A 12 15.56 9.52 1.93
CA ASP A 12 16.11 8.38 1.20
C ASP A 12 15.68 8.41 -0.28
N PRO A 13 16.24 9.33 -1.08
CA PRO A 13 15.94 9.42 -2.51
C PRO A 13 16.32 8.17 -3.32
N GLY A 14 17.13 7.27 -2.72
CA GLY A 14 17.57 6.03 -3.34
C GLY A 14 16.67 4.83 -3.06
N GLU A 15 15.59 5.01 -2.27
CA GLU A 15 14.66 3.93 -1.90
C GLU A 15 15.37 2.70 -1.29
N LEU A 16 16.39 2.95 -0.47
CA LEU A 16 17.25 1.90 0.08
C LEU A 16 16.73 1.32 1.40
N VAL A 17 15.87 2.07 2.11
CA VAL A 17 15.37 1.70 3.43
C VAL A 17 13.85 1.69 3.43
N ASN A 18 13.26 0.50 3.43
CA ASN A 18 11.83 0.34 3.65
C ASN A 18 11.48 0.75 5.09
N ARG A 19 10.58 1.73 5.22
CA ARG A 19 10.10 2.34 6.47
C ARG A 19 8.67 1.94 6.81
N TYR A 20 8.10 0.93 6.16
CA TYR A 20 6.70 0.54 6.37
C TYR A 20 6.37 0.25 7.84
N ASP A 21 7.26 -0.46 8.55
CA ASP A 21 7.07 -0.82 9.97
C ASP A 21 7.48 0.28 10.96
N ASP A 22 7.93 1.45 10.47
CA ASP A 22 8.36 2.55 11.34
C ASP A 22 7.14 3.31 11.90
N PRO A 23 6.90 3.27 13.23
CA PRO A 23 5.72 3.89 13.83
C PRO A 23 5.64 5.40 13.63
N ALA A 24 6.77 6.07 13.32
CA ALA A 24 6.77 7.49 13.01
C ALA A 24 5.99 7.83 11.72
N TYR A 25 5.81 6.86 10.82
CA TYR A 25 5.13 7.02 9.53
C TYR A 25 3.75 6.37 9.48
N ALA A 26 3.26 5.77 10.56
CA ALA A 26 2.01 5.00 10.59
C ALA A 26 0.79 5.79 10.09
N ASP A 27 0.65 7.06 10.49
CA ASP A 27 -0.45 7.93 10.05
C ASP A 27 -0.36 8.28 8.55
N ILE A 28 0.85 8.48 8.04
CA ILE A 28 1.12 8.77 6.62
C ILE A 28 0.80 7.55 5.78
N ILE A 29 1.26 6.36 6.20
CA ILE A 29 1.00 5.09 5.52
C ILE A 29 -0.51 4.79 5.49
N ARG A 30 -1.24 5.04 6.59
CA ARG A 30 -2.70 4.91 6.63
C ARG A 30 -3.38 5.81 5.58
N ASP A 31 -2.98 7.09 5.49
CA ASP A 31 -3.51 8.02 4.49
C ASP A 31 -3.20 7.55 3.06
N LEU A 32 -1.96 7.14 2.80
CA LEU A 32 -1.54 6.65 1.49
C LEU A 32 -2.31 5.40 1.06
N LYS A 33 -2.55 4.44 1.95
CA LYS A 33 -3.37 3.25 1.65
C LYS A 33 -4.82 3.63 1.33
N ALA A 34 -5.40 4.58 2.08
CA ALA A 34 -6.75 5.08 1.79
C ALA A 34 -6.82 5.76 0.41
N ARG A 35 -5.83 6.59 0.08
CA ARG A 35 -5.71 7.25 -1.23
C ARG A 35 -5.48 6.27 -2.38
N LEU A 36 -4.69 5.23 -2.14
CA LEU A 36 -4.46 4.16 -3.13
C LEU A 36 -5.77 3.44 -3.43
N LYS A 37 -6.52 3.03 -2.41
CA LYS A 37 -7.83 2.39 -2.59
C LYS A 37 -8.78 3.27 -3.41
N ALA A 38 -8.94 4.54 -3.03
CA ALA A 38 -9.79 5.47 -3.76
C ALA A 38 -9.35 5.69 -5.22
N ARG A 39 -8.03 5.71 -5.48
CA ARG A 39 -7.50 5.84 -6.84
C ARG A 39 -7.78 4.62 -7.71
N ARG A 40 -7.66 3.41 -7.14
CA ARG A 40 -7.99 2.16 -7.85
C ARG A 40 -9.45 2.13 -8.26
N GLU A 41 -10.34 2.51 -7.35
CA GLU A 41 -11.78 2.65 -7.63
C GLU A 41 -12.03 3.69 -8.74
N ALA A 42 -11.42 4.87 -8.65
CA ALA A 42 -11.62 5.96 -9.62
C ALA A 42 -11.13 5.63 -11.05
N LEU A 43 -10.14 4.74 -11.18
CA LEU A 43 -9.58 4.33 -12.46
C LEU A 43 -10.17 3.02 -13.01
N ASN A 44 -11.14 2.42 -12.30
CA ASN A 44 -11.62 1.06 -12.57
C ASN A 44 -10.48 0.02 -12.59
N GLU A 45 -9.46 0.20 -11.75
CA GLU A 45 -8.36 -0.74 -11.50
C GLU A 45 -8.66 -1.62 -10.27
N THR A 46 -9.93 -2.01 -10.14
CA THR A 46 -10.39 -2.99 -9.15
C THR A 46 -10.26 -4.40 -9.72
N ASP A 47 -10.17 -5.41 -8.86
CA ASP A 47 -10.09 -6.82 -9.26
C ASP A 47 -11.46 -7.52 -9.17
N GLU A 48 -12.55 -6.77 -9.41
CA GLU A 48 -13.94 -7.26 -9.27
C GLU A 48 -14.22 -8.50 -10.12
N ASP A 49 -13.65 -8.55 -11.33
CA ASP A 49 -13.77 -9.68 -12.25
C ASP A 49 -12.82 -10.85 -11.91
N ASN A 50 -11.96 -10.70 -10.90
CA ASN A 50 -11.01 -11.72 -10.45
C ASN A 50 -11.09 -11.97 -8.93
N PRO A 51 -12.09 -12.77 -8.49
CA PRO A 51 -12.32 -13.03 -7.06
C PRO A 51 -11.12 -13.64 -6.33
N ARG A 52 -10.27 -14.41 -7.03
CA ARG A 52 -9.07 -15.01 -6.44
C ARG A 52 -8.03 -13.94 -6.09
N ILE A 53 -7.82 -12.97 -6.97
CA ILE A 53 -6.87 -11.89 -6.73
C ILE A 53 -7.43 -10.93 -5.67
N GLN A 54 -8.73 -10.61 -5.74
CA GLN A 54 -9.38 -9.79 -4.72
C GLN A 54 -9.24 -10.39 -3.31
N ALA A 55 -9.45 -11.71 -3.16
CA ALA A 55 -9.28 -12.38 -1.87
C ALA A 55 -7.85 -12.28 -1.32
N ILE A 56 -6.82 -12.42 -2.17
CA ILE A 56 -5.42 -12.26 -1.77
C ILE A 56 -5.16 -10.82 -1.31
N ILE A 57 -5.68 -9.84 -2.04
CA ILE A 57 -5.53 -8.42 -1.67
C ILE A 57 -6.19 -8.16 -0.32
N ASP A 58 -7.41 -8.62 -0.10
CA ASP A 58 -8.14 -8.40 1.15
C ASP A 58 -7.45 -9.07 2.34
N GLU A 59 -6.92 -10.29 2.17
CA GLU A 59 -6.16 -11.01 3.19
C GLU A 59 -4.88 -10.28 3.58
N ASN A 60 -4.16 -9.70 2.61
CA ASN A 60 -2.84 -9.10 2.82
C ASN A 60 -2.90 -7.57 2.94
N TRP A 61 -4.08 -6.93 2.84
CA TRP A 61 -4.18 -5.48 2.78
C TRP A 61 -3.62 -4.80 4.02
N ASN A 62 -3.78 -5.40 5.20
CA ASN A 62 -3.36 -4.84 6.49
C ASN A 62 -2.16 -5.56 7.12
N GLU A 63 -1.51 -6.45 6.37
CA GLU A 63 -0.21 -6.99 6.76
C GLU A 63 0.90 -5.93 6.70
#